data_AF-A0A1A9KGS1-F1
#
_entry.id   AF-A0A1A9KGS1-F1
#
_cell.length_a   1.000
_cell.length_b   1.000
_cell.length_c   1.000
_cell.angle_alpha   90.00
_cell.angle_beta   90.00
_cell.angle_gamma   90.00
#
_symmetry.space_group_name_H-M   'P 1'
#
loop_
_entity.id
_entity.type
_entity.pdbx_description
1 polymer ?
#
loop_
_entity_poly.entity_id
_entity_poly.type
_entity_poly.pdbx_seq_one_letter_code
_entity_poly.pdbx_strand_id
1 'polypeptide(L)' 'MSEATERLARIRASIDQVLTKGQRFRKGDRQLDRAELASLRMLEAQAAEEVAREQAAQAGKSRNRISYVRI' A
#
# COMPACT_ATOMS: atom_id res chain seq x y z
N MET A 1 -9.39 -9.21 -0.54
CA MET A 1 -8.30 -8.23 -0.73
C MET A 1 -7.40 -8.32 0.50
N SER A 2 -6.07 -8.40 0.34
CA SER A 2 -5.16 -8.41 1.50
C SER A 2 -4.99 -7.00 2.04
N GLU A 3 -4.72 -6.87 3.33
CA GLU A 3 -4.50 -5.57 3.98
C GLU A 3 -3.36 -4.78 3.30
N ALA A 4 -2.27 -5.45 2.91
CA ALA A 4 -1.17 -4.80 2.18
C ALA A 4 -1.58 -4.32 0.78
N THR A 5 -2.41 -5.06 0.06
CA THR A 5 -2.91 -4.61 -1.26
C THR A 5 -3.78 -3.36 -1.15
N GLU A 6 -4.60 -3.26 -0.10
CA GLU A 6 -5.40 -2.07 0.19
C GLU A 6 -4.52 -0.88 0.59
N ARG A 7 -3.47 -1.13 1.38
CA ARG A 7 -2.49 -0.11 1.78
C ARG A 7 -1.76 0.47 0.56
N LEU A 8 -1.30 -0.37 -0.36
CA LEU A 8 -0.66 0.07 -1.61
C LEU A 8 -1.61 0.92 -2.47
N ALA A 9 -2.87 0.50 -2.60
CA ALA A 9 -3.87 1.26 -3.35
C ALA A 9 -4.11 2.66 -2.75
N ARG A 10 -4.17 2.78 -1.42
CA ARG A 10 -4.31 4.08 -0.73
C ARG A 10 -3.10 5.00 -0.94
N ILE A 11 -1.88 4.45 -0.94
CA ILE A 11 -0.65 5.22 -1.19
C ILE A 11 -0.65 5.75 -2.63
N ARG A 12 -0.97 4.91 -3.62
CA ARG A 12 -1.07 5.32 -5.03
C ARG A 12 -2.11 6.41 -5.24
N ALA A 13 -3.30 6.24 -4.66
CA ALA A 13 -4.34 7.27 -4.73
C ALA A 13 -3.88 8.60 -4.10
N SER A 14 -3.07 8.57 -3.05
CA SER A 14 -2.51 9.77 -2.42
C SER A 14 -1.46 10.44 -3.31
N ILE A 15 -0.60 9.65 -3.97
CA ILE A 15 0.36 10.12 -4.96
C ILE A 15 -0.36 10.81 -6.12
N ASP A 16 -1.37 10.17 -6.71
CA ASP A 16 -2.14 10.72 -7.82
C ASP A 16 -2.82 12.04 -7.44
N GLN A 17 -3.36 12.12 -6.23
CA GLN A 17 -3.91 13.38 -5.73
C GLN A 17 -2.86 14.48 -5.63
N VAL A 18 -1.66 14.17 -5.13
CA VAL A 18 -0.54 15.13 -5.03
C VAL A 18 -0.05 15.56 -6.41
N LEU A 19 0.04 14.64 -7.37
CA LEU A 19 0.40 14.95 -8.75
C LEU A 19 -0.65 15.83 -9.44
N THR A 20 -1.94 15.58 -9.18
CA THR A 20 -3.05 16.28 -9.87
C THR A 20 -3.33 17.65 -9.25
N LYS A 21 -3.34 17.76 -7.92
CA LYS A 21 -3.75 18.99 -7.22
C LYS A 21 -2.58 19.78 -6.64
N GLY A 22 -1.36 19.27 -6.79
CA GLY A 22 -0.17 19.83 -6.15
C GLY A 22 -0.06 19.48 -4.66
N GLN A 23 1.12 19.73 -4.10
CA GLN A 23 1.41 19.51 -2.68
C GLN A 23 0.83 20.59 -1.78
N ARG A 24 0.78 21.85 -2.24
CA ARG A 24 0.30 22.98 -1.44
C ARG A 24 -1.05 23.44 -1.96
N PHE A 25 -2.06 23.44 -1.10
CA PHE A 25 -3.36 23.99 -1.45
C PHE A 25 -3.80 25.03 -0.42
N ARG A 26 -4.29 26.16 -0.94
CA ARG A 26 -4.81 27.26 -0.12
C ARG A 26 -6.33 27.16 -0.08
N LYS A 27 -6.90 27.00 1.11
CA LYS A 27 -8.35 27.01 1.34
C LYS A 27 -8.70 28.22 2.20
N GLY A 28 -9.11 29.31 1.56
CA GLY A 28 -9.33 30.60 2.20
C GLY A 28 -8.04 31.12 2.84
N ASP A 29 -8.05 31.32 4.15
CA ASP A 29 -6.89 31.77 4.93
C ASP A 29 -5.97 30.65 5.41
N ARG A 30 -6.30 29.38 5.14
CA ARG A 30 -5.48 28.24 5.57
C ARG A 30 -4.68 27.68 4.41
N GLN A 31 -3.36 27.63 4.58
CA GLN A 31 -2.50 26.82 3.72
C GLN A 31 -2.42 25.41 4.31
N LEU A 32 -2.72 24.42 3.49
CA LEU A 32 -2.58 23.01 3.84
C LEU A 32 -1.57 22.38 2.90
N ASP A 33 -0.52 21.83 3.49
CA ASP A 33 0.54 21.15 2.77
C ASP A 33 0.32 19.64 2.90
N ARG A 34 0.27 18.96 1.76
CA ARG A 34 0.21 17.50 1.68
C ARG A 34 1.60 16.92 1.91
N ALA A 35 1.63 15.62 2.22
CA ALA A 35 2.88 14.88 2.34
C ALA A 35 3.76 15.06 1.09
N GLU A 36 5.07 15.17 1.31
CA GLU A 36 6.02 15.31 0.22
C GLU A 36 5.99 14.07 -0.70
N LEU A 37 6.02 14.33 -2.01
CA LEU A 37 5.99 13.29 -3.04
C LEU A 37 7.15 12.31 -2.89
N ALA A 38 8.32 12.79 -2.45
CA ALA A 38 9.49 11.95 -2.20
C ALA A 38 9.22 10.91 -1.10
N SER A 39 8.63 11.34 0.02
CA SER A 39 8.23 10.45 1.12
C SER A 39 7.14 9.46 0.69
N LEU A 40 6.18 9.89 -0.13
CA LEU A 40 5.12 9.00 -0.64
C LEU A 40 5.68 7.93 -1.58
N ARG A 41 6.64 8.26 -2.45
CA ARG A 41 7.31 7.28 -3.32
C ARG A 41 8.13 6.25 -2.53
N MET A 42 8.79 6.68 -1.46
CA MET A 42 9.49 5.76 -0.55
C MET A 42 8.53 4.76 0.10
N LEU A 43 7.37 5.24 0.58
CA LEU A 43 6.34 4.39 1.16
C LEU A 43 5.72 3.44 0.13
N GLU A 44 5.55 3.87 -1.12
CA GLU A 44 5.08 2.98 -2.19
C GLU A 44 6.04 1.81 -2.43
N ALA A 45 7.35 2.08 -2.50
CA ALA A 45 8.36 1.05 -2.69
C ALA A 45 8.35 0.02 -1.54
N GLN A 46 8.29 0.50 -0.30
CA GLN A 46 8.21 -0.37 0.88
C GLN A 46 6.92 -1.21 0.90
N ALA A 47 5.78 -0.59 0.62
CA ALA A 47 4.50 -1.29 0.56
C ALA A 47 4.46 -2.32 -0.58
N ALA A 48 5.10 -2.04 -1.72
CA ALA A 48 5.20 -3.00 -2.82
C ALA A 48 6.04 -4.23 -2.43
N GLU A 49 7.13 -4.04 -1.69
CA GLU A 49 7.91 -5.14 -1.13
C GLU A 49 7.11 -5.96 -0.11
N GLU A 50 6.38 -5.32 0.79
CA GLU A 50 5.50 -5.99 1.77
C GLU A 50 4.44 -6.84 1.06
N VAL A 51 3.78 -6.29 0.04
CA VAL A 51 2.81 -7.03 -0.78
C VAL A 51 3.46 -8.24 -1.46
N ALA A 52 4.66 -8.09 -2.01
CA ALA A 52 5.37 -9.19 -2.65
C ALA A 52 5.72 -10.31 -1.63
N ARG A 53 6.15 -9.93 -0.42
CA ARG A 53 6.42 -10.87 0.68
C ARG A 53 5.14 -11.58 1.15
N GLU A 54 4.04 -10.85 1.31
CA GLU A 54 2.74 -11.45 1.67
C GLU A 54 2.25 -12.43 0.61
N GLN A 55 2.35 -12.07 -0.68
CA GLN A 55 1.96 -12.96 -1.78
C GLN A 55 2.84 -14.21 -1.81
N ALA A 56 4.16 -14.07 -1.64
CA ALA A 56 5.09 -15.19 -1.56
C ALA A 56 4.79 -16.11 -0.36
N ALA A 57 4.53 -15.54 0.81
CA ALA A 57 4.15 -16.28 2.01
C ALA A 57 2.82 -17.04 1.82
N GLN A 58 1.83 -16.40 1.19
CA GLN A 58 0.54 -17.03 0.91
C GLN A 58 0.66 -18.15 -0.13
N ALA A 59 1.50 -17.97 -1.16
CA ALA A 59 1.80 -19.00 -2.15
C ALA A 59 2.54 -20.21 -1.54
N GLY A 60 3.47 -19.95 -0.61
CA GLY A 60 4.21 -20.98 0.13
C GLY A 60 3.35 -21.79 1.11
N LYS A 61 2.28 -21.18 1.66
CA LYS A 61 1.38 -21.82 2.63
C LYS A 61 0.39 -22.82 1.99
N SER A 62 0.32 -22.88 0.66
CA SER A 62 -0.72 -23.64 -0.06
C SER A 62 -0.49 -25.17 -0.18
N ARG A 63 0.68 -25.71 0.19
CA ARG A 63 1.05 -27.10 -0.19
C ARG A 63 1.16 -28.13 0.93
N ASN A 64 0.71 -27.86 2.15
CA ASN A 64 0.74 -28.89 3.20
C ASN A 64 -0.47 -28.85 4.14
N ARG A 65 -1.67 -29.12 3.62
CA ARG A 65 -2.78 -29.61 4.46
C ARG A 65 -2.72 -31.13 4.45
N ILE A 66 -1.87 -31.69 5.31
CA ILE A 66 -1.87 -33.13 5.60
C ILE A 66 -3.26 -33.46 6.17
N SER A 67 -4.10 -34.10 5.36
CA SER A 67 -5.37 -34.65 5.80
C SER A 67 -5.13 -35.97 6.52
N TYR A 68 -4.95 -35.91 7.84
CA TYR A 68 -5.27 -37.07 8.67
C TYR A 68 -6.77 -37.03 8.97
N VAL A 69 -7.59 -37.51 8.03
CA VAL A 69 -8.89 -38.07 8.43
C VAL A 69 -8.56 -39.45 8.98
N ARG A 70 -8.63 -39.53 10.29
CA ARG A 70 -8.35 -40.69 11.14
C ARG A 70 -9.47 -41.73 10.94
N ILE A 71 -9.03 -42.98 10.75
CA ILE A 71 -9.65 -44.31 10.96
C ILE A 71 -11.14 -44.30 11.32
#